data_AF-A0A4Y3TMX7-F1
#
_entry.id   AF-A0A4Y3TMX7-F1
#
_cell.length_a   1.000
_cell.length_b   1.000
_cell.length_c   1.000
_cell.angle_alpha   90.00
_cell.angle_beta   90.00
_cell.angle_gamma   90.00
#
_symmetry.space_group_name_H-M   'P 1'
#
loop_
_entity.id
_entity.type
_entity.pdbx_description
1 polymer ?
#
loop_
_entity_poly.entity_id
_entity_poly.type
_entity_poly.pdbx_seq_one_letter_code
_entity_poly.pdbx_strand_id
1 'polypeptide(L)'
;MSLKDKLRQQGGGGAPLIFKKFGVAGNPFPSANQTSNNPHYRTEADDEAEARILSFFRDNRSQVVVVEGTQGTGKTNFLNYFELQIQEALEDEDEYYVVRYLADPEASFEATIRRLFQEIGTDHLEKLAAKLYDDASPMSVVRSQDMRSALHALHDEDTREANAALMMEWLLGFRLLKIHRETLGVQFRLDTVESKTAALRDLILVSSEAEILKGIFLLLDELEKQDGVLGPTAITRYLSAMRAIIDALPKHLFMMLAITPDAMRRYSAAVPAFRSRLQNQITLLPLEELEAASELADFYLTTAKTEASNRQQFRGQRAGRQVLVTDEEIEEVFEKLRKIAERRGDSGIRQREFLHQLHVLAEERLQQA
;
A
#
# COMPACT_ATOMS: atom_id res chain seq x y z
N MET A 1 -34.25 -13.71 8.23
CA MET A 1 -33.25 -14.41 7.40
C MET A 1 -32.33 -13.37 6.78
N SER A 2 -31.04 -13.41 7.12
CA SER A 2 -30.03 -12.46 6.66
C SER A 2 -29.68 -12.68 5.18
N LEU A 3 -29.18 -11.65 4.49
CA LEU A 3 -28.57 -11.76 3.16
C LEU A 3 -27.44 -12.82 3.17
N LYS A 4 -26.73 -12.95 4.30
CA LYS A 4 -25.71 -13.97 4.58
C LYS A 4 -26.28 -15.40 4.57
N ASP A 5 -27.52 -15.58 5.03
CA ASP A 5 -28.21 -16.87 5.03
C ASP A 5 -28.71 -17.23 3.63
N LYS A 6 -29.18 -16.24 2.87
CA LYS A 6 -29.63 -16.41 1.48
C LYS A 6 -28.47 -16.72 0.51
N LEU A 7 -27.30 -16.09 0.71
CA LEU A 7 -26.08 -16.40 -0.05
C LEU A 7 -25.50 -17.77 0.29
N ARG A 8 -25.57 -18.20 1.57
CA ARG A 8 -25.19 -19.56 1.99
C ARG A 8 -26.09 -20.64 1.38
N GLN A 9 -27.37 -20.36 1.18
CA GLN A 9 -28.31 -21.28 0.53
C GLN A 9 -28.14 -21.34 -1.00
N GLN A 10 -27.69 -20.28 -1.66
CA GLN A 10 -27.43 -20.29 -3.12
C GLN A 10 -26.05 -20.84 -3.52
N GLY A 11 -25.05 -20.81 -2.63
CA GLY A 11 -23.68 -21.33 -2.90
C GLY A 11 -23.32 -22.67 -2.25
N GLY A 12 -24.25 -23.32 -1.53
CA GLY A 12 -23.93 -24.34 -0.54
C GLY A 12 -23.82 -25.80 -1.00
N GLY A 13 -24.12 -26.13 -2.27
CA GLY A 13 -24.20 -27.52 -2.73
C GLY A 13 -22.84 -28.19 -3.06
N GLY A 14 -21.89 -27.43 -3.60
CA GLY A 14 -20.67 -28.00 -4.22
C GLY A 14 -19.42 -28.02 -3.32
N ALA A 15 -19.28 -27.08 -2.37
CA ALA A 15 -18.06 -26.92 -1.59
C ALA A 15 -17.63 -28.20 -0.79
N PRO A 16 -18.55 -28.98 -0.19
CA PRO A 16 -18.19 -30.24 0.47
C PRO A 16 -17.74 -31.35 -0.50
N LEU A 17 -18.21 -31.36 -1.75
CA LEU A 17 -17.81 -32.34 -2.77
C LEU A 17 -16.42 -32.01 -3.31
N ILE A 18 -16.17 -30.74 -3.61
CA ILE A 18 -14.86 -30.23 -4.03
C ILE A 18 -13.78 -30.55 -2.99
N PHE A 19 -14.05 -30.28 -1.71
CA PHE A 19 -13.11 -30.60 -0.62
C PHE A 19 -12.82 -32.10 -0.50
N LYS A 20 -13.85 -32.95 -0.59
CA LYS A 20 -13.67 -34.41 -0.53
C LYS A 20 -12.91 -34.98 -1.73
N LYS A 21 -12.94 -34.30 -2.89
CA LYS A 21 -12.28 -34.77 -4.12
C LYS A 21 -10.85 -34.25 -4.23
N PHE A 22 -10.65 -32.94 -4.05
CA PHE A 22 -9.38 -32.25 -4.31
C PHE A 22 -8.69 -31.70 -3.05
N GLY A 23 -9.37 -31.69 -1.90
CA GLY A 23 -8.82 -31.14 -0.65
C GLY A 23 -8.81 -29.61 -0.56
N VAL A 24 -9.36 -28.92 -1.55
CA VAL A 24 -9.51 -27.45 -1.58
C VAL A 24 -10.97 -27.04 -1.41
N ALA A 25 -11.23 -25.78 -1.05
CA ALA A 25 -12.60 -25.27 -0.91
C ALA A 25 -13.16 -24.65 -2.20
N GLY A 26 -12.30 -24.38 -3.19
CA GLY A 26 -12.60 -23.72 -4.46
C GLY A 26 -11.33 -23.63 -5.31
N ASN A 27 -11.36 -22.84 -6.37
CA ASN A 27 -10.20 -22.63 -7.24
C ASN A 27 -9.05 -21.95 -6.47
N PRO A 28 -7.86 -22.56 -6.40
CA PRO A 28 -6.74 -22.04 -5.64
C PRO A 28 -5.99 -20.91 -6.38
N PHE A 29 -6.13 -20.83 -7.70
CA PHE A 29 -5.40 -19.86 -8.50
C PHE A 29 -6.24 -18.61 -8.76
N PRO A 30 -5.65 -17.40 -8.72
CA PRO A 30 -6.36 -16.18 -8.97
C PRO A 30 -6.71 -16.03 -10.46
N SER A 31 -7.89 -15.48 -10.72
CA SER A 31 -8.23 -15.02 -12.07
C SER A 31 -7.41 -13.78 -12.43
N ALA A 32 -7.27 -13.46 -13.73
CA ALA A 32 -6.54 -12.26 -14.16
C ALA A 32 -7.12 -10.93 -13.61
N ASN A 33 -8.40 -10.94 -13.19
CA ASN A 33 -9.10 -9.77 -12.63
C ASN A 33 -9.01 -9.68 -11.10
N GLN A 34 -8.45 -10.69 -10.43
CA GLN A 34 -8.34 -10.73 -8.97
C GLN A 34 -7.02 -10.10 -8.53
N THR A 35 -7.10 -8.88 -7.99
CA THR A 35 -5.93 -8.08 -7.59
C THR A 35 -5.69 -8.05 -6.08
N SER A 36 -6.62 -8.59 -5.27
CA SER A 36 -6.55 -8.55 -3.82
C SER A 36 -6.80 -9.93 -3.20
N ASN A 37 -6.41 -10.08 -1.92
CA ASN A 37 -6.54 -11.31 -1.12
C ASN A 37 -5.88 -12.53 -1.78
N ASN A 38 -4.79 -12.32 -2.50
CA ASN A 38 -3.99 -13.42 -3.02
C ASN A 38 -2.91 -13.76 -1.99
N PRO A 39 -2.61 -15.05 -1.75
CA PRO A 39 -1.46 -15.40 -0.94
C PRO A 39 -0.17 -14.91 -1.59
N HIS A 40 0.82 -14.58 -0.76
CA HIS A 40 2.07 -13.99 -1.20
C HIS A 40 3.21 -15.01 -1.17
N TYR A 41 3.80 -15.29 -2.33
CA TYR A 41 4.96 -16.17 -2.45
C TYR A 41 6.23 -15.36 -2.18
N ARG A 42 7.00 -15.78 -1.16
CA ARG A 42 8.25 -15.11 -0.77
C ARG A 42 9.32 -15.29 -1.84
N THR A 43 10.03 -14.22 -2.13
CA THR A 43 11.12 -14.10 -3.11
C THR A 43 12.30 -13.34 -2.50
N GLU A 44 13.44 -13.26 -3.18
CA GLU A 44 14.59 -12.44 -2.72
C GLU A 44 14.23 -10.95 -2.60
N ALA A 45 13.27 -10.46 -3.39
CA ALA A 45 12.76 -9.10 -3.31
C ALA A 45 12.13 -8.79 -1.94
N ASP A 46 11.61 -9.79 -1.26
CA ASP A 46 11.04 -9.67 0.09
C ASP A 46 12.13 -9.40 1.12
N ASP A 47 13.25 -10.12 1.05
CA ASP A 47 14.38 -9.92 1.95
C ASP A 47 14.93 -8.49 1.83
N GLU A 48 14.99 -7.95 0.61
CA GLU A 48 15.37 -6.57 0.36
C GLU A 48 14.39 -5.55 0.94
N ALA A 49 13.08 -5.77 0.77
CA ALA A 49 12.05 -4.88 1.30
C ALA A 49 12.01 -4.91 2.83
N GLU A 50 12.07 -6.11 3.43
CA GLU A 50 12.16 -6.30 4.88
C GLU A 50 13.39 -5.56 5.45
N ALA A 51 14.57 -5.71 4.84
CA ALA A 51 15.77 -5.02 5.29
C ALA A 51 15.63 -3.48 5.30
N ARG A 52 14.94 -2.92 4.29
CA ARG A 52 14.70 -1.47 4.17
C ARG A 52 13.69 -0.99 5.22
N ILE A 53 12.60 -1.73 5.41
CA ILE A 53 11.57 -1.46 6.43
C ILE A 53 12.20 -1.52 7.82
N LEU A 54 12.95 -2.57 8.14
CA LEU A 54 13.66 -2.72 9.42
C LEU A 54 14.69 -1.61 9.65
N SER A 55 15.40 -1.19 8.60
CA SER A 55 16.31 -0.04 8.71
C SER A 55 15.57 1.24 9.05
N PHE A 56 14.42 1.49 8.42
CA PHE A 56 13.57 2.65 8.72
C PHE A 56 13.07 2.66 10.16
N PHE A 57 12.60 1.52 10.67
CA PHE A 57 12.22 1.39 12.09
C PHE A 57 13.38 1.72 13.03
N ARG A 58 14.60 1.31 12.69
CA ARG A 58 15.78 1.54 13.53
C ARG A 58 16.27 2.99 13.51
N ASP A 59 16.31 3.64 12.34
CA ASP A 59 16.99 4.93 12.18
C ASP A 59 16.05 6.12 11.96
N ASN A 60 14.76 5.86 11.73
CA ASN A 60 13.73 6.83 11.34
C ASN A 60 14.12 7.68 10.13
N ARG A 61 15.13 7.30 9.34
CA ARG A 61 15.57 8.04 8.16
C ARG A 61 14.63 7.73 7.03
N SER A 62 14.11 8.78 6.39
CA SER A 62 13.13 8.56 5.34
C SER A 62 13.71 7.74 4.19
N GLN A 63 12.94 6.75 3.75
CA GLN A 63 13.31 5.86 2.66
C GLN A 63 12.24 5.92 1.57
N VAL A 64 12.71 5.99 0.33
CA VAL A 64 11.87 5.80 -0.86
C VAL A 64 12.35 4.53 -1.52
N VAL A 65 11.48 3.53 -1.61
CA VAL A 65 11.74 2.22 -2.19
C VAL A 65 10.93 2.11 -3.47
N VAL A 66 11.59 1.82 -4.57
CA VAL A 66 10.94 1.65 -5.86
C VAL A 66 10.85 0.16 -6.16
N VAL A 67 9.64 -0.36 -6.27
CA VAL A 67 9.35 -1.72 -6.72
C VAL A 67 9.13 -1.66 -8.23
N GLU A 68 10.16 -2.02 -8.98
CA GLU A 68 10.14 -2.00 -10.45
C GLU A 68 9.75 -3.38 -10.99
N GLY A 69 8.81 -3.42 -11.92
CA GLY A 69 8.42 -4.67 -12.58
C GLY A 69 7.49 -4.43 -13.75
N THR A 70 7.51 -5.30 -14.75
CA THR A 70 6.57 -5.22 -15.87
C THR A 70 5.14 -5.52 -15.41
N GLN A 71 4.15 -5.27 -16.27
CA GLN A 71 2.75 -5.48 -15.89
C GLN A 71 2.48 -6.98 -15.69
N GLY A 72 2.00 -7.36 -14.50
CA GLY A 72 1.64 -8.74 -14.17
C GLY A 72 2.75 -9.55 -13.48
N THR A 73 3.84 -8.92 -13.02
CA THR A 73 4.91 -9.57 -12.23
C THR A 73 4.64 -9.65 -10.72
N GLY A 74 3.46 -9.23 -10.25
CA GLY A 74 3.09 -9.33 -8.84
C GLY A 74 3.26 -8.06 -7.99
N LYS A 75 3.59 -6.90 -8.58
CA LYS A 75 3.73 -5.61 -7.87
C LYS A 75 2.61 -5.30 -6.86
N THR A 76 1.35 -5.33 -7.31
CA THR A 76 0.18 -5.12 -6.44
C THR A 76 0.11 -6.12 -5.29
N ASN A 77 0.42 -7.39 -5.53
CA ASN A 77 0.43 -8.41 -4.49
C ASN A 77 1.53 -8.15 -3.45
N PHE A 78 2.71 -7.76 -3.93
CA PHE A 78 3.86 -7.39 -3.11
C PHE A 78 3.53 -6.20 -2.20
N LEU A 79 2.94 -5.12 -2.73
CA LEU A 79 2.55 -3.97 -1.92
C LEU A 79 1.45 -4.31 -0.91
N ASN A 80 0.41 -5.06 -1.32
CA ASN A 80 -0.66 -5.48 -0.41
C ASN A 80 -0.12 -6.37 0.72
N TYR A 81 0.82 -7.26 0.42
CA TYR A 81 1.48 -8.08 1.43
C TYR A 81 2.21 -7.22 2.46
N PHE A 82 3.06 -6.29 2.02
CA PHE A 82 3.79 -5.42 2.94
C PHE A 82 2.87 -4.43 3.67
N GLU A 83 1.78 -3.96 3.07
CA GLU A 83 0.77 -3.18 3.79
C GLU A 83 0.23 -3.98 4.99
N LEU A 84 -0.22 -5.21 4.75
CA LEU A 84 -0.77 -6.06 5.80
C LEU A 84 0.28 -6.40 6.86
N GLN A 85 1.50 -6.78 6.46
CA GLN A 85 2.57 -7.10 7.42
C GLN A 85 2.96 -5.88 8.27
N ILE A 86 3.01 -4.69 7.68
CA ILE A 86 3.30 -3.47 8.43
C ILE A 86 2.14 -3.14 9.37
N GLN A 87 0.89 -3.28 8.93
CA GLN A 87 -0.28 -3.06 9.81
C GLN A 87 -0.30 -4.05 10.98
N GLU A 88 -0.17 -5.34 10.71
CA GLU A 88 -0.13 -6.40 11.73
C GLU A 88 1.01 -6.19 12.74
N ALA A 89 2.21 -5.83 12.26
CA ALA A 89 3.35 -5.57 13.13
C ALA A 89 3.17 -4.34 14.03
N LEU A 90 2.28 -3.42 13.66
CA LEU A 90 2.01 -2.17 14.37
C LEU A 90 0.74 -2.22 15.22
N GLU A 91 -0.09 -3.26 15.10
CA GLU A 91 -1.31 -3.43 15.92
C GLU A 91 -0.99 -3.58 17.41
N ASP A 92 0.13 -4.22 17.73
CA ASP A 92 0.58 -4.49 19.11
C ASP A 92 1.51 -3.39 19.67
N GLU A 93 1.87 -2.39 18.85
CA GLU A 93 2.74 -1.29 19.27
C GLU A 93 1.92 -0.15 19.87
N ASP A 94 2.32 0.35 21.04
CA ASP A 94 1.73 1.56 21.65
C ASP A 94 2.06 2.85 20.87
N GLU A 95 2.87 2.74 19.82
CA GLU A 95 3.40 3.83 19.02
C GLU A 95 2.52 4.14 17.81
N TYR A 96 2.22 5.43 17.57
CA TYR A 96 1.32 5.81 16.47
C TYR A 96 2.08 5.94 15.13
N TYR A 97 1.62 5.16 14.15
CA TYR A 97 2.06 5.18 12.76
C TYR A 97 0.88 5.41 11.81
N VAL A 98 1.11 6.10 10.70
CA VAL A 98 0.14 6.22 9.62
C VAL A 98 0.55 5.30 8.47
N VAL A 99 -0.22 4.24 8.20
CA VAL A 99 0.08 3.27 7.13
C VAL A 99 -0.96 3.37 6.02
N ARG A 100 -0.57 3.81 4.81
CA ARG A 100 -1.52 4.00 3.72
C ARG A 100 -1.08 3.38 2.41
N TYR A 101 -1.96 2.53 1.88
CA TYR A 101 -1.90 2.05 0.51
C TYR A 101 -2.82 2.86 -0.42
N LEU A 102 -2.28 3.24 -1.59
CA LEU A 102 -2.99 3.94 -2.64
C LEU A 102 -2.89 3.13 -3.93
N ALA A 103 -3.93 2.34 -4.23
CA ALA A 103 -4.02 1.51 -5.43
C ALA A 103 -3.99 2.34 -6.74
N ASP A 104 -4.69 3.46 -6.72
CA ASP A 104 -4.79 4.40 -7.83
C ASP A 104 -4.45 5.80 -7.28
N PRO A 105 -3.20 6.26 -7.42
CA PRO A 105 -2.83 7.57 -6.94
C PRO A 105 -3.73 8.64 -7.57
N GLU A 106 -4.13 9.63 -6.80
CA GLU A 106 -5.01 10.68 -7.30
C GLU A 106 -4.37 11.48 -8.43
N ALA A 107 -5.19 12.14 -9.25
CA ALA A 107 -4.75 13.05 -10.31
C ALA A 107 -3.86 14.22 -9.81
N SER A 108 -3.84 14.47 -8.49
CA SER A 108 -2.97 15.43 -7.83
C SER A 108 -2.44 14.87 -6.52
N PHE A 109 -1.12 14.94 -6.30
CA PHE A 109 -0.49 14.57 -5.04
C PHE A 109 -0.99 15.43 -3.86
N GLU A 110 -1.50 16.63 -4.13
CA GLU A 110 -2.08 17.50 -3.11
C GLU A 110 -3.21 16.81 -2.33
N ALA A 111 -3.96 15.95 -2.99
CA ALA A 111 -5.03 15.21 -2.34
C ALA A 111 -4.50 14.07 -1.47
N THR A 112 -3.37 13.45 -1.84
CA THR A 112 -2.63 12.55 -0.95
C THR A 112 -2.20 13.27 0.34
N ILE A 113 -1.68 14.51 0.25
CA ILE A 113 -1.36 15.32 1.44
C ILE A 113 -2.61 15.57 2.29
N ARG A 114 -3.73 15.92 1.64
CA ARG A 114 -5.02 16.13 2.33
C ARG A 114 -5.45 14.87 3.07
N ARG A 115 -5.36 13.69 2.44
CA ARG A 115 -5.67 12.42 3.09
C ARG A 115 -4.77 12.20 4.30
N LEU A 116 -3.46 12.41 4.19
CA LEU A 116 -2.55 12.28 5.35
C LEU A 116 -3.00 13.14 6.54
N PHE A 117 -3.44 14.38 6.31
CA PHE A 117 -4.03 15.19 7.38
C PHE A 117 -5.31 14.58 7.96
N GLN A 118 -6.21 14.06 7.12
CA GLN A 118 -7.43 13.40 7.59
C GLN A 118 -7.15 12.19 8.47
N GLU A 119 -6.10 11.43 8.15
CA GLU A 119 -5.72 10.23 8.88
C GLU A 119 -5.04 10.52 10.21
N ILE A 120 -4.28 11.61 10.28
CA ILE A 120 -3.82 12.16 11.55
C ILE A 120 -5.03 12.53 12.42
N GLY A 121 -5.98 13.28 11.85
CA GLY A 121 -7.27 13.57 12.48
C GLY A 121 -7.18 14.48 13.71
N THR A 122 -8.35 14.81 14.28
CA THR A 122 -8.49 15.67 15.46
C THR A 122 -7.94 15.00 16.71
N ASP A 123 -8.18 13.70 16.90
CA ASP A 123 -7.75 12.95 18.08
C ASP A 123 -6.24 13.02 18.29
N HIS A 124 -5.46 12.98 17.19
CA HIS A 124 -4.02 13.17 17.26
C HIS A 124 -3.64 14.59 17.66
N LEU A 125 -4.32 15.61 17.11
CA LEU A 125 -4.07 17.01 17.50
C LEU A 125 -4.36 17.26 18.98
N GLU A 126 -5.41 16.64 19.52
CA GLU A 126 -5.75 16.75 20.94
C GLU A 126 -4.71 16.08 21.84
N LYS A 127 -4.28 14.85 21.48
CA LYS A 127 -3.19 14.15 22.17
C LYS A 127 -1.89 14.96 22.12
N LEU A 128 -1.57 15.53 20.96
CA LEU A 128 -0.42 16.41 20.78
C LEU A 128 -0.52 17.64 21.66
N ALA A 129 -1.67 18.31 21.69
CA ALA A 129 -1.88 19.47 22.53
C ALA A 129 -1.70 19.16 24.03
N ALA A 130 -2.20 18.01 24.49
CA ALA A 130 -2.00 17.56 25.87
C ALA A 130 -0.52 17.33 26.18
N LYS A 131 0.23 16.66 25.30
CA LYS A 131 1.69 16.47 25.49
C LYS A 131 2.47 17.78 25.47
N LEU A 132 2.09 18.69 24.58
CA LEU A 132 2.71 20.02 24.48
C LEU A 132 2.36 20.93 25.66
N TYR A 133 1.27 20.63 26.38
CA TYR A 133 0.93 21.30 27.63
C TYR A 133 1.94 20.96 28.72
N ASP A 134 2.28 19.68 28.84
CA ASP A 134 3.24 19.17 29.83
C ASP A 134 4.68 19.54 29.48
N ASP A 135 5.06 19.44 28.20
CA ASP A 135 6.37 19.83 27.69
C ASP A 135 6.28 20.59 26.36
N ALA A 136 6.61 21.88 26.41
CA ALA A 136 6.63 22.74 25.23
C ALA A 136 7.92 22.59 24.38
N SER A 137 8.92 21.80 24.82
CA SER A 137 10.19 21.63 24.11
C SER A 137 10.05 21.17 22.64
N PRO A 138 9.09 20.29 22.27
CA PRO A 138 8.89 19.87 20.89
C PRO A 138 8.47 21.03 19.97
N MET A 139 7.88 22.12 20.48
CA MET A 139 7.50 23.27 19.67
C MET A 139 8.69 23.96 18.99
N SER A 140 9.92 23.71 19.48
CA SER A 140 11.15 24.29 18.93
C SER A 140 11.44 23.86 17.48
N VAL A 141 10.97 22.68 17.05
CA VAL A 141 11.20 22.18 15.67
C VAL A 141 10.20 22.74 14.66
N VAL A 142 9.08 23.30 15.13
CA VAL A 142 8.05 23.92 14.28
C VAL A 142 8.63 25.20 13.69
N ARG A 143 8.62 25.34 12.36
CA ARG A 143 9.20 26.50 11.66
C ARG A 143 8.17 27.57 11.32
N SER A 144 6.97 27.15 10.94
CA SER A 144 5.89 28.03 10.54
C SER A 144 5.28 28.74 11.75
N GLN A 145 5.18 30.07 11.69
CA GLN A 145 4.52 30.86 12.73
C GLN A 145 3.03 30.52 12.83
N ASP A 146 2.35 30.31 11.70
CA ASP A 146 0.94 29.92 11.68
C ASP A 146 0.73 28.56 12.37
N MET A 147 1.63 27.59 12.14
CA MET A 147 1.56 26.29 12.82
C MET A 147 1.77 26.43 14.33
N ARG A 148 2.74 27.24 14.77
CA ARG A 148 2.95 27.49 16.20
C ARG A 148 1.72 28.11 16.86
N SER A 149 1.14 29.13 16.23
CA SER A 149 -0.09 29.78 16.72
C SER A 149 -1.24 28.77 16.81
N ALA A 150 -1.43 27.95 15.77
CA ALA A 150 -2.50 26.96 15.75
C ALA A 150 -2.33 25.90 16.86
N LEU A 151 -1.11 25.39 17.08
CA LEU A 151 -0.82 24.44 18.15
C LEU A 151 -1.00 25.07 19.54
N HIS A 152 -0.58 26.32 19.74
CA HIS A 152 -0.79 27.04 21.01
C HIS A 152 -2.28 27.26 21.31
N ALA A 153 -3.12 27.46 20.28
CA ALA A 153 -4.56 27.59 20.47
C ALA A 153 -5.22 26.32 21.01
N LEU A 154 -4.57 25.15 20.92
CA LEU A 154 -5.09 23.89 21.47
C LEU A 154 -4.76 23.67 22.96
N HIS A 155 -4.01 24.58 23.58
CA HIS A 155 -3.50 24.40 24.95
C HIS A 155 -4.60 24.42 26.01
N ASP A 156 -5.65 25.23 25.81
CA ASP A 156 -6.80 25.33 26.70
C ASP A 156 -7.71 24.09 26.59
N GLU A 157 -7.84 23.34 27.67
CA GLU A 157 -8.61 22.09 27.74
C GLU A 157 -10.09 22.27 27.40
N ASP A 158 -10.71 23.37 27.85
CA ASP A 158 -12.13 23.61 27.67
C ASP A 158 -12.50 23.88 26.20
N THR A 159 -11.53 24.33 25.40
CA THR A 159 -11.72 24.70 24.00
C THR A 159 -10.96 23.81 23.01
N ARG A 160 -10.19 22.83 23.51
CA ARG A 160 -9.27 22.00 22.73
C ARG A 160 -9.93 21.26 21.58
N GLU A 161 -11.03 20.54 21.83
CA GLU A 161 -11.76 19.77 20.82
C GLU A 161 -12.26 20.67 19.67
N ALA A 162 -12.89 21.79 20.03
CA ALA A 162 -13.39 22.76 19.06
C ALA A 162 -12.26 23.40 18.24
N ASN A 163 -11.14 23.73 18.90
CA ASN A 163 -9.98 24.33 18.23
C ASN A 163 -9.25 23.29 17.36
N ALA A 164 -9.22 22.02 17.75
CA ALA A 164 -8.66 20.93 16.94
C ALA A 164 -9.47 20.73 15.66
N ALA A 165 -10.81 20.79 15.73
CA ALA A 165 -11.67 20.75 14.55
C ALA A 165 -11.38 21.92 13.59
N LEU A 166 -11.28 23.15 14.11
CA LEU A 166 -10.93 24.33 13.31
C LEU A 166 -9.52 24.21 12.71
N MET A 167 -8.55 23.67 13.46
CA MET A 167 -7.21 23.43 12.97
C MET A 167 -7.22 22.40 11.84
N MET A 168 -8.02 21.34 11.95
CA MET A 168 -8.20 20.37 10.87
C MET A 168 -8.81 21.00 9.62
N GLU A 169 -9.83 21.86 9.73
CA GLU A 169 -10.34 22.60 8.57
C GLU A 169 -9.24 23.42 7.87
N TRP A 170 -8.39 24.09 8.66
CA TRP A 170 -7.25 24.84 8.14
C TRP A 170 -6.20 23.95 7.47
N LEU A 171 -5.81 22.82 8.08
CA LEU A 171 -4.86 21.83 7.53
C LEU A 171 -5.37 21.23 6.21
N LEU A 172 -6.67 21.00 6.10
CA LEU A 172 -7.33 20.56 4.87
C LEU A 172 -7.38 21.68 3.80
N GLY A 173 -6.92 22.89 4.09
CA GLY A 173 -6.87 24.01 3.15
C GLY A 173 -8.26 24.58 2.84
N PHE A 174 -9.21 24.49 3.77
CA PHE A 174 -10.50 25.17 3.64
C PHE A 174 -10.32 26.68 3.56
N ARG A 175 -11.39 27.37 3.15
CA ARG A 175 -11.36 28.83 3.06
C ARG A 175 -11.06 29.40 4.45
N LEU A 176 -10.11 30.32 4.53
CA LEU A 176 -9.76 30.95 5.79
C LEU A 176 -10.87 31.91 6.23
N LEU A 177 -11.56 31.58 7.34
CA LEU A 177 -12.64 32.36 7.93
C LEU A 177 -12.12 33.25 9.06
N LYS A 178 -12.94 34.20 9.50
CA LYS A 178 -12.64 35.09 10.62
C LYS A 178 -12.34 34.30 11.91
N ILE A 179 -13.14 33.26 12.17
CA ILE A 179 -12.97 32.37 13.33
C ILE A 179 -11.61 31.66 13.33
N HIS A 180 -11.11 31.20 12.18
CA HIS A 180 -9.77 30.59 12.09
C HIS A 180 -8.67 31.58 12.50
N ARG A 181 -8.78 32.85 12.07
CA ARG A 181 -7.79 33.89 12.39
C ARG A 181 -7.83 34.30 13.85
N GLU A 182 -9.02 34.45 14.42
CA GLU A 182 -9.21 34.90 15.80
C GLU A 182 -8.89 33.80 16.81
N THR A 183 -9.28 32.55 16.51
CA THR A 183 -9.09 31.41 17.41
C THR A 183 -7.70 30.78 17.28
N LEU A 184 -7.25 30.47 16.05
CA LEU A 184 -5.97 29.77 15.83
C LEU A 184 -4.79 30.71 15.58
N GLY A 185 -5.04 32.01 15.37
CA GLY A 185 -3.98 32.98 15.07
C GLY A 185 -3.30 32.80 13.70
N VAL A 186 -3.86 31.97 12.81
CA VAL A 186 -3.31 31.71 11.47
C VAL A 186 -3.65 32.85 10.49
N GLN A 187 -2.70 33.22 9.63
CA GLN A 187 -2.89 34.32 8.67
C GLN A 187 -3.06 33.84 7.23
N PHE A 188 -2.44 32.72 6.88
CA PHE A 188 -2.40 32.22 5.52
C PHE A 188 -3.24 30.96 5.34
N ARG A 189 -3.80 30.82 4.15
CA ARG A 189 -4.48 29.61 3.72
C ARG A 189 -3.43 28.60 3.21
N LEU A 190 -3.66 27.32 3.46
CA LEU A 190 -2.88 26.24 2.88
C LEU A 190 -3.49 25.81 1.54
N ASP A 191 -3.27 26.61 0.49
CA ASP A 191 -3.83 26.39 -0.85
C ASP A 191 -2.77 26.02 -1.92
N THR A 192 -1.51 25.91 -1.52
CA THR A 192 -0.41 25.46 -2.39
C THR A 192 0.18 24.14 -1.89
N VAL A 193 0.85 23.41 -2.78
CA VAL A 193 1.57 22.18 -2.39
C VAL A 193 2.66 22.51 -1.38
N GLU A 194 3.36 23.62 -1.56
CA GLU A 194 4.47 24.06 -0.70
C GLU A 194 3.97 24.37 0.71
N SER A 195 2.87 25.12 0.83
CA SER A 195 2.29 25.49 2.13
C SER A 195 1.76 24.27 2.89
N LYS A 196 1.05 23.37 2.20
CA LYS A 196 0.57 22.11 2.78
C LYS A 196 1.70 21.19 3.19
N THR A 197 2.73 21.06 2.35
CA THR A 197 3.91 20.23 2.65
C THR A 197 4.68 20.79 3.86
N ALA A 198 4.82 22.11 3.96
CA ALA A 198 5.44 22.75 5.12
C ALA A 198 4.64 22.53 6.41
N ALA A 199 3.30 22.65 6.35
CA ALA A 199 2.43 22.36 7.47
C ALA A 199 2.51 20.87 7.88
N LEU A 200 2.47 19.95 6.91
CA LEU A 200 2.58 18.52 7.16
C LEU A 200 3.93 18.18 7.82
N ARG A 201 5.02 18.73 7.30
CA ARG A 201 6.36 18.59 7.90
C ARG A 201 6.36 19.04 9.35
N ASP A 202 5.89 20.26 9.60
CA ASP A 202 5.96 20.84 10.94
C ASP A 202 5.13 20.01 11.93
N LEU A 203 3.95 19.52 11.51
CA LEU A 203 3.08 18.64 12.30
C LEU A 203 3.75 17.28 12.60
N ILE A 204 4.37 16.65 11.61
CA ILE A 204 5.07 15.36 11.80
C ILE A 204 6.27 15.52 12.74
N LEU A 205 7.09 16.56 12.55
CA LEU A 205 8.27 16.78 13.36
C LEU A 205 7.91 17.05 14.82
N VAL A 206 6.94 17.93 15.08
CA VAL A 206 6.52 18.20 16.47
C VAL A 206 5.87 16.97 17.10
N SER A 207 5.11 16.18 16.33
CA SER A 207 4.49 14.94 16.82
C SER A 207 5.53 13.87 17.15
N SER A 208 6.61 13.81 16.38
CA SER A 208 7.72 12.89 16.65
C SER A 208 8.56 13.31 17.84
N GLU A 209 8.86 14.60 17.99
CA GLU A 209 9.59 15.11 19.16
C GLU A 209 8.76 14.98 20.45
N ALA A 210 7.43 15.03 20.34
CA ALA A 210 6.51 14.73 21.44
C ALA A 210 6.30 13.21 21.68
N GLU A 211 7.03 12.35 20.96
CA GLU A 211 6.95 10.88 21.03
C GLU A 211 5.57 10.29 20.73
N ILE A 212 4.72 11.02 20.00
CA ILE A 212 3.37 10.56 19.63
C ILE A 212 3.41 9.81 18.32
N LEU A 213 4.05 10.39 17.29
CA LEU A 213 4.12 9.82 15.94
C LEU A 213 5.54 9.33 15.67
N LYS A 214 5.71 8.08 15.25
CA LYS A 214 7.03 7.53 14.91
C LYS A 214 7.32 7.55 13.42
N GLY A 215 6.30 7.36 12.59
CA GLY A 215 6.49 7.34 11.15
C GLY A 215 5.22 7.28 10.32
N ILE A 216 5.41 7.51 9.03
CA ILE A 216 4.38 7.36 8.00
C ILE A 216 4.89 6.35 6.98
N PHE A 217 4.08 5.35 6.71
CA PHE A 217 4.24 4.42 5.60
C PHE A 217 3.28 4.79 4.48
N LEU A 218 3.81 5.05 3.29
CA LEU A 218 3.03 5.36 2.09
C LEU A 218 3.37 4.38 0.97
N LEU A 219 2.44 3.50 0.64
CA LEU A 219 2.57 2.53 -0.43
C LEU A 219 1.73 3.01 -1.63
N LEU A 220 2.36 3.29 -2.76
CA LEU A 220 1.70 3.78 -3.98
C LEU A 220 1.80 2.71 -5.06
N ASP A 221 0.66 2.17 -5.50
CA ASP A 221 0.59 1.24 -6.63
C ASP A 221 0.27 1.97 -7.94
N GLU A 222 0.55 1.30 -9.06
CA GLU A 222 0.18 1.71 -10.43
C GLU A 222 0.40 3.20 -10.75
N LEU A 223 1.55 3.75 -10.33
CA LEU A 223 1.87 5.16 -10.56
C LEU A 223 1.81 5.52 -12.05
N GLU A 224 2.13 4.57 -12.93
CA GLU A 224 2.06 4.70 -14.39
C GLU A 224 0.67 5.00 -14.95
N LYS A 225 -0.42 4.72 -14.21
CA LYS A 225 -1.78 5.05 -14.69
C LYS A 225 -1.97 6.55 -14.88
N GLN A 226 -1.18 7.38 -14.18
CA GLN A 226 -1.18 8.82 -14.39
C GLN A 226 -0.81 9.21 -15.82
N ASP A 227 -0.03 8.39 -16.52
CA ASP A 227 0.44 8.70 -17.86
C ASP A 227 -0.64 8.63 -18.95
N GLY A 228 -1.69 7.83 -18.75
CA GLY A 228 -2.81 7.73 -19.68
C GLY A 228 -3.91 8.76 -19.42
N VAL A 229 -3.95 9.33 -18.22
CA VAL A 229 -5.04 10.21 -17.74
C VAL A 229 -4.59 11.67 -17.65
N LEU A 230 -3.34 11.92 -17.28
CA LEU A 230 -2.80 13.25 -17.06
C LEU A 230 -1.93 13.72 -18.23
N GLY A 231 -2.05 15.00 -18.59
CA GLY A 231 -1.11 15.62 -19.52
C GLY A 231 0.31 15.72 -18.94
N PRO A 232 1.35 15.93 -19.78
CA PRO A 232 2.75 16.00 -19.35
C PRO A 232 3.02 16.99 -18.21
N THR A 233 2.35 18.15 -18.23
CA THR A 233 2.45 19.18 -17.18
C THR A 233 1.90 18.70 -15.85
N ALA A 234 0.79 17.95 -15.87
CA ALA A 234 0.16 17.43 -14.66
C ALA A 234 1.01 16.32 -14.02
N ILE A 235 1.63 15.45 -14.83
CA ILE A 235 2.62 14.45 -14.35
C ILE A 235 3.81 15.16 -13.71
N THR A 236 4.37 16.18 -14.38
CA THR A 236 5.51 16.94 -13.84
C THR A 236 5.17 17.61 -12.51
N ARG A 237 3.97 18.18 -12.38
CA ARG A 237 3.46 18.76 -11.14
C ARG A 237 3.29 17.71 -10.05
N TYR A 238 2.73 16.54 -10.39
CA TYR A 238 2.55 15.42 -9.46
C TYR A 238 3.90 14.94 -8.90
N LEU A 239 4.87 14.65 -9.79
CA LEU A 239 6.21 14.21 -9.39
C LEU A 239 6.95 15.29 -8.58
N SER A 240 6.77 16.56 -8.93
CA SER A 240 7.37 17.68 -8.18
C SER A 240 6.78 17.81 -6.78
N ALA A 241 5.49 17.57 -6.61
CA ALA A 241 4.81 17.58 -5.31
C ALA A 241 5.25 16.39 -4.44
N MET A 242 5.33 15.19 -5.01
CA MET A 242 5.87 14.02 -4.33
C MET A 242 7.32 14.26 -3.86
N ARG A 243 8.17 14.82 -4.73
CA ARG A 243 9.54 15.24 -4.37
C ARG A 243 9.54 16.21 -3.21
N ALA A 244 8.67 17.23 -3.23
CA ALA A 244 8.63 18.24 -2.19
C ALA A 244 8.39 17.63 -0.79
N ILE A 245 7.56 16.59 -0.69
CA ILE A 245 7.32 15.88 0.58
C ILE A 245 8.52 15.06 1.01
N ILE A 246 9.14 14.31 0.10
CA ILE A 246 10.35 13.54 0.40
C ILE A 246 11.50 14.48 0.82
N ASP A 247 11.59 15.67 0.23
CA ASP A 247 12.55 16.70 0.61
C ASP A 247 12.21 17.33 1.97
N ALA A 248 10.92 17.51 2.27
CA ALA A 248 10.45 18.14 3.51
C ALA A 248 10.54 17.20 4.73
N LEU A 249 10.44 15.89 4.52
CA LEU A 249 10.49 14.86 5.54
C LEU A 249 11.76 14.01 5.38
N PRO A 250 12.93 14.49 5.84
CA PRO A 250 14.16 13.70 5.81
C PRO A 250 14.17 12.55 6.83
N LYS A 251 13.23 12.59 7.79
CA LYS A 251 12.95 11.53 8.76
C LYS A 251 11.44 11.22 8.78
N HIS A 252 11.08 10.05 9.29
CA HIS A 252 9.71 9.61 9.57
C HIS A 252 8.82 9.34 8.33
N LEU A 253 9.39 9.25 7.13
CA LEU A 253 8.65 8.86 5.92
C LEU A 253 9.26 7.62 5.26
N PHE A 254 8.51 6.52 5.25
CA PHE A 254 8.78 5.38 4.40
C PHE A 254 7.81 5.39 3.23
N MET A 255 8.32 5.34 2.01
CA MET A 255 7.51 5.33 0.79
C MET A 255 7.88 4.14 -0.08
N MET A 256 6.91 3.32 -0.46
CA MET A 256 7.09 2.23 -1.42
C MET A 256 6.31 2.55 -2.69
N LEU A 257 6.98 2.53 -3.85
CA LEU A 257 6.44 2.96 -5.13
C LEU A 257 6.47 1.81 -6.13
N ALA A 258 5.32 1.31 -6.55
CA ALA A 258 5.25 0.32 -7.61
C ALA A 258 5.18 1.01 -8.97
N ILE A 259 6.16 0.74 -9.85
CA ILE A 259 6.25 1.35 -11.17
C ILE A 259 6.69 0.36 -12.25
N THR A 260 6.34 0.66 -13.50
CA THR A 260 6.90 -0.06 -14.65
C THR A 260 8.25 0.54 -15.08
N PRO A 261 9.14 -0.26 -15.71
CA PRO A 261 10.41 0.24 -16.25
C PRO A 261 10.25 1.42 -17.23
N ASP A 262 9.19 1.40 -18.05
CA ASP A 262 8.88 2.48 -18.99
C ASP A 262 8.45 3.76 -18.28
N ALA A 263 7.62 3.67 -17.24
CA ALA A 263 7.24 4.81 -16.43
C ALA A 263 8.46 5.38 -15.69
N MET A 264 9.31 4.51 -15.13
CA MET A 264 10.54 4.91 -14.45
C MET A 264 11.47 5.75 -15.35
N ARG A 265 11.69 5.30 -16.59
CA ARG A 265 12.46 6.06 -17.59
C ARG A 265 11.83 7.43 -17.88
N ARG A 266 10.52 7.48 -18.07
CA ARG A 266 9.80 8.73 -18.36
C ARG A 266 9.82 9.70 -17.19
N TYR A 267 9.59 9.24 -15.97
CA TYR A 267 9.62 10.08 -14.76
C TYR A 267 11.02 10.63 -14.49
N SER A 268 12.03 9.79 -14.68
CA SER A 268 13.44 10.21 -14.58
C SER A 268 13.81 11.29 -15.61
N ALA A 269 13.23 11.22 -16.82
CA ALA A 269 13.43 12.23 -17.86
C ALA A 269 12.64 13.52 -17.59
N ALA A 270 11.41 13.42 -17.11
CA ALA A 270 10.53 14.56 -16.84
C ALA A 270 11.02 15.40 -15.66
N VAL A 271 11.51 14.76 -14.59
CA VAL A 271 12.04 15.44 -13.40
C VAL A 271 13.40 14.84 -13.02
N PRO A 272 14.52 15.32 -13.61
CA PRO A 272 15.85 14.77 -13.34
C PRO A 272 16.25 14.79 -11.86
N ALA A 273 15.80 15.81 -11.11
CA ALA A 273 16.03 15.92 -9.67
C ALA A 273 15.33 14.82 -8.85
N PHE A 274 14.32 14.16 -9.42
CA PHE A 274 13.61 13.05 -8.78
C PHE A 274 14.38 11.73 -8.91
N ARG A 275 15.26 11.61 -9.91
CA ARG A 275 16.03 10.39 -10.20
C ARG A 275 16.87 9.93 -9.00
N SER A 276 17.50 10.84 -8.27
CA SER A 276 18.30 10.49 -7.10
C SER A 276 17.46 9.91 -5.95
N ARG A 277 16.17 10.27 -5.87
CA ARG A 277 15.23 9.76 -4.87
C ARG A 277 14.65 8.39 -5.23
N LEU A 278 14.81 7.96 -6.47
CA LEU A 278 14.29 6.68 -7.00
C LEU A 278 15.39 5.63 -7.25
N GLN A 279 16.60 5.84 -6.70
CA GLN A 279 17.74 4.92 -6.89
C GLN A 279 17.60 3.62 -6.11
N ASN A 280 16.85 3.63 -5.01
CA ASN A 280 16.69 2.49 -4.14
C ASN A 280 15.62 1.54 -4.71
N GLN A 281 16.03 0.67 -5.62
CA GLN A 281 15.15 -0.17 -6.43
C GLN A 281 15.13 -1.62 -5.96
N ILE A 282 13.97 -2.26 -6.03
CA ILE A 282 13.75 -3.70 -5.88
C ILE A 282 13.09 -4.13 -7.18
N THR A 283 13.66 -5.11 -7.86
CA THR A 283 13.15 -5.57 -9.16
C THR A 283 12.35 -6.85 -8.99
N LEU A 284 11.09 -6.83 -9.43
CA LEU A 284 10.26 -8.03 -9.53
C LEU A 284 10.40 -8.62 -10.93
N LEU A 285 11.06 -9.78 -10.98
CA LEU A 285 11.34 -10.49 -12.23
C LEU A 285 10.13 -11.35 -12.65
N PRO A 286 9.93 -11.55 -13.96
CA PRO A 286 9.01 -12.56 -14.46
C PRO A 286 9.52 -13.97 -14.13
N LEU A 287 8.67 -14.98 -14.33
CA LEU A 287 9.05 -16.39 -14.19
C LEU A 287 9.92 -16.79 -15.39
N GLU A 288 11.21 -17.03 -15.14
CA GLU A 288 12.19 -17.40 -16.18
C GLU A 288 12.36 -18.91 -16.30
N GLU A 289 12.26 -19.63 -15.17
CA GLU A 289 12.53 -21.07 -15.08
C GLU A 289 11.27 -21.85 -14.69
N LEU A 290 11.17 -23.08 -15.20
CA LEU A 290 10.07 -23.99 -14.92
C LEU A 290 9.98 -24.32 -13.43
N GLU A 291 11.12 -24.49 -12.76
CA GLU A 291 11.18 -24.79 -11.32
C GLU A 291 10.46 -23.72 -10.50
N ALA A 292 10.75 -22.43 -10.74
CA ALA A 292 10.09 -21.32 -10.06
C ALA A 292 8.57 -21.26 -10.35
N ALA A 293 8.15 -21.63 -11.56
CA ALA A 293 6.74 -21.68 -11.92
C ALA A 293 6.01 -22.83 -11.21
N SER A 294 6.65 -23.99 -11.09
CA SER A 294 6.13 -25.15 -10.35
C SER A 294 6.04 -24.85 -8.85
N GLU A 295 7.07 -24.26 -8.26
CA GLU A 295 7.05 -23.84 -6.85
C GLU A 295 5.92 -22.83 -6.56
N LEU A 296 5.72 -21.85 -7.45
CA LEU A 296 4.62 -20.91 -7.33
C LEU A 296 3.27 -21.62 -7.40
N ALA A 297 3.08 -22.55 -8.34
CA ALA A 297 1.83 -23.30 -8.45
C ALA A 297 1.55 -24.15 -7.20
N ASP A 298 2.56 -24.84 -6.69
CA ASP A 298 2.50 -25.64 -5.47
C ASP A 298 2.20 -24.81 -4.24
N PHE A 299 2.74 -23.60 -4.16
CA PHE A 299 2.44 -22.65 -3.09
C PHE A 299 0.94 -22.31 -3.04
N TYR A 300 0.32 -21.96 -4.17
CA TYR A 300 -1.12 -21.66 -4.22
C TYR A 300 -1.97 -22.89 -3.85
N LEU A 301 -1.61 -24.07 -4.37
CA LEU A 301 -2.31 -25.32 -4.05
C LEU A 301 -2.23 -25.67 -2.56
N THR A 302 -1.04 -25.56 -1.97
CA THR A 302 -0.79 -25.90 -0.57
C THR A 302 -1.48 -24.92 0.38
N THR A 303 -1.43 -23.62 0.04
CA THR A 303 -2.13 -22.58 0.80
C THR A 303 -3.63 -22.83 0.81
N ALA A 304 -4.23 -23.07 -0.36
CA ALA A 304 -5.67 -23.34 -0.46
C ALA A 304 -6.11 -24.62 0.28
N LYS A 305 -5.29 -25.69 0.27
CA LYS A 305 -5.56 -26.92 1.04
C LYS A 305 -5.51 -26.67 2.54
N THR A 306 -4.55 -25.88 2.99
CA THR A 306 -4.38 -25.51 4.40
C THR A 306 -5.55 -24.67 4.89
N GLU A 307 -5.92 -23.62 4.14
CA GLU A 307 -7.09 -22.80 4.43
C GLU A 307 -8.38 -23.62 4.47
N ALA A 308 -8.59 -24.49 3.48
CA ALA A 308 -9.76 -25.35 3.44
C ALA A 308 -9.83 -26.25 4.68
N SER A 309 -8.73 -26.90 5.06
CA SER A 309 -8.67 -27.77 6.23
C SER A 309 -8.99 -27.03 7.54
N ASN A 310 -8.68 -25.73 7.63
CA ASN A 310 -8.96 -24.89 8.79
C ASN A 310 -10.42 -24.40 8.86
N ARG A 311 -11.20 -24.51 7.78
CA ARG A 311 -12.61 -24.07 7.78
C ARG A 311 -13.45 -24.98 8.67
N GLN A 312 -14.22 -24.39 9.59
CA GLN A 312 -15.14 -25.11 10.48
C GLN A 312 -16.09 -26.05 9.72
N GLN A 313 -16.50 -25.66 8.51
CA GLN A 313 -17.39 -26.42 7.63
C GLN A 313 -16.84 -27.80 7.23
N PHE A 314 -15.52 -27.99 7.24
CA PHE A 314 -14.87 -29.24 6.83
C PHE A 314 -14.25 -30.03 7.99
N ARG A 315 -14.45 -29.59 9.25
CA ARG A 315 -13.97 -30.31 10.44
C ARG A 315 -14.50 -31.75 10.45
N GLY A 316 -13.59 -32.71 10.59
CA GLY A 316 -13.90 -34.14 10.61
C GLY A 316 -14.12 -34.78 9.23
N GLN A 317 -14.03 -34.01 8.14
CA GLN A 317 -14.09 -34.56 6.78
C GLN A 317 -12.68 -34.93 6.29
N ARG A 318 -12.56 -36.06 5.58
CA ARG A 318 -11.29 -36.46 4.96
C ARG A 318 -11.06 -35.65 3.69
N ALA A 319 -9.97 -34.89 3.64
CA ALA A 319 -9.56 -34.16 2.45
C ALA A 319 -9.30 -35.11 1.28
N GLY A 320 -9.75 -34.70 0.10
CA GLY A 320 -9.48 -35.39 -1.14
C GLY A 320 -8.01 -35.37 -1.53
N ARG A 321 -7.61 -36.34 -2.36
CA ARG A 321 -6.23 -36.49 -2.85
C ARG A 321 -6.12 -36.39 -4.37
N GLN A 322 -7.24 -36.16 -5.06
CA GLN A 322 -7.20 -36.00 -6.50
C GLN A 322 -6.43 -34.71 -6.82
N VAL A 323 -5.52 -34.83 -7.78
CA VAL A 323 -4.72 -33.71 -8.26
C VAL A 323 -5.62 -32.78 -9.07
N LEU A 324 -5.59 -31.48 -8.74
CA LEU A 324 -6.41 -30.47 -9.41
C LEU A 324 -5.75 -29.92 -10.67
N VAL A 325 -4.43 -29.78 -10.67
CA VAL A 325 -3.58 -29.47 -11.83
C VAL A 325 -2.32 -30.30 -11.69
N THR A 326 -1.93 -31.03 -12.74
CA THR A 326 -0.77 -31.93 -12.72
C THR A 326 0.51 -31.18 -13.07
N ASP A 327 1.66 -31.72 -12.68
CA ASP A 327 2.98 -31.15 -13.02
C ASP A 327 3.18 -31.06 -14.53
N GLU A 328 2.70 -32.06 -15.29
CA GLU A 328 2.70 -32.06 -16.76
C GLU A 328 1.91 -30.87 -17.33
N GLU A 329 0.74 -30.54 -16.75
CA GLU A 329 -0.05 -29.40 -17.20
C GLU A 329 0.59 -28.05 -16.84
N ILE A 330 1.27 -27.99 -15.69
CA ILE A 330 2.04 -26.82 -15.28
C ILE A 330 3.17 -26.57 -16.30
N GLU A 331 3.91 -27.62 -16.65
CA GLU A 331 4.98 -27.57 -17.66
C GLU A 331 4.44 -27.17 -19.03
N GLU A 332 3.32 -27.76 -19.48
CA GLU A 332 2.68 -27.39 -20.75
C GLU A 332 2.25 -25.92 -20.79
N VAL A 333 1.65 -25.42 -19.70
CA VAL A 333 1.26 -24.01 -19.59
C VAL A 333 2.49 -23.11 -19.60
N PHE A 334 3.53 -23.47 -18.86
CA PHE A 334 4.79 -22.73 -18.81
C PHE A 334 5.43 -22.64 -20.20
N GLU A 335 5.65 -23.77 -20.87
CA GLU A 335 6.28 -23.81 -22.20
C GLU A 335 5.46 -23.08 -23.27
N LYS A 336 4.13 -23.15 -23.19
CA LYS A 336 3.24 -22.39 -24.06
C LYS A 336 3.41 -20.88 -23.86
N LEU A 337 3.42 -20.43 -22.61
CA LEU A 337 3.56 -19.01 -22.27
C LEU A 337 4.97 -18.49 -22.53
N ARG A 338 6.00 -19.30 -22.32
CA ARG A 338 7.40 -18.98 -22.65
C ARG A 338 7.56 -18.63 -24.12
N LYS A 339 7.01 -19.46 -25.01
CA LYS A 339 7.01 -19.18 -26.47
C LYS A 339 6.27 -17.89 -26.82
N ILE A 340 5.24 -17.52 -26.05
CA ILE A 340 4.53 -16.25 -26.23
C ILE A 340 5.37 -15.07 -25.74
N ALA A 341 6.03 -15.20 -24.59
CA ALA A 341 6.93 -14.20 -24.02
C ALA A 341 8.13 -13.92 -24.95
N GLU A 342 8.78 -14.97 -25.47
CA GLU A 342 9.90 -14.86 -26.42
C GLU A 342 9.49 -14.10 -27.70
N ARG A 343 8.28 -14.37 -28.23
CA ARG A 343 7.75 -13.64 -29.40
C ARG A 343 7.48 -12.16 -29.13
N ARG A 344 7.20 -11.80 -27.87
CA ARG A 344 7.02 -10.41 -27.43
C ARG A 344 8.35 -9.73 -27.09
N GLY A 345 9.44 -10.49 -26.97
CA GLY A 345 10.73 -10.01 -26.48
C GLY A 345 10.76 -9.80 -24.96
N ASP A 346 9.83 -10.41 -24.21
CA ASP A 346 9.84 -10.42 -22.75
C ASP A 346 10.90 -11.42 -22.24
N SER A 347 11.59 -11.11 -21.13
CA SER A 347 12.63 -11.99 -20.56
C SER A 347 12.09 -13.25 -19.88
N GLY A 348 10.79 -13.29 -19.58
CA GLY A 348 10.13 -14.42 -18.94
C GLY A 348 8.61 -14.28 -18.94
N ILE A 349 7.93 -15.21 -18.27
CA ILE A 349 6.47 -15.27 -18.19
C ILE A 349 5.95 -14.40 -17.05
N ARG A 350 4.92 -13.60 -17.32
CA ARG A 350 4.26 -12.79 -16.29
C ARG A 350 3.47 -13.70 -15.35
N GLN A 351 3.71 -13.60 -14.05
CA GLN A 351 3.03 -14.40 -13.02
C GLN A 351 1.50 -14.37 -13.18
N ARG A 352 0.92 -13.20 -13.45
CA ARG A 352 -0.54 -13.05 -13.67
C ARG A 352 -1.06 -13.91 -14.83
N GLU A 353 -0.32 -13.97 -15.94
CA GLU A 353 -0.74 -14.77 -17.11
C GLU A 353 -0.64 -16.27 -16.80
N PHE A 354 0.44 -16.68 -16.14
CA PHE A 354 0.64 -18.06 -15.69
C PHE A 354 -0.46 -18.52 -14.73
N LEU A 355 -0.66 -17.80 -13.62
CA LEU A 355 -1.70 -18.12 -12.63
C LEU A 355 -3.11 -18.11 -13.24
N HIS A 356 -3.39 -17.21 -14.18
CA HIS A 356 -4.69 -17.21 -14.85
C HIS A 356 -4.91 -18.46 -15.74
N GLN A 357 -3.88 -18.97 -16.42
CA GLN A 357 -4.03 -20.22 -17.17
C GLN A 357 -4.27 -21.41 -16.25
N LEU A 358 -3.56 -21.48 -15.11
CA LEU A 358 -3.82 -22.50 -14.09
C LEU A 358 -5.22 -22.38 -13.50
N HIS A 359 -5.71 -21.15 -13.29
CA HIS A 359 -7.08 -20.88 -12.88
C HIS A 359 -8.10 -21.48 -13.86
N VAL A 360 -7.92 -21.28 -15.16
CA VAL A 360 -8.82 -21.84 -16.19
C VAL A 360 -8.84 -23.37 -16.12
N LEU A 361 -7.68 -24.02 -16.07
CA LEU A 361 -7.58 -25.48 -15.96
C LEU A 361 -8.23 -26.03 -14.69
N ALA A 362 -7.98 -25.38 -13.56
CA ALA A 362 -8.57 -25.75 -12.28
C ALA A 362 -10.11 -25.59 -12.32
N GLU A 363 -10.62 -24.51 -12.90
CA GLU A 363 -12.06 -24.24 -12.99
C GLU A 363 -12.79 -25.30 -13.83
N GLU A 364 -12.21 -25.70 -14.96
CA GLU A 364 -12.74 -26.78 -15.80
C GLU A 364 -12.83 -28.10 -15.03
N ARG A 365 -11.82 -28.46 -14.25
CA ARG A 365 -11.85 -29.66 -13.40
C ARG A 365 -12.84 -29.57 -12.24
N LEU A 366 -12.98 -28.40 -11.65
CA LEU A 366 -13.94 -28.17 -10.56
C LEU A 366 -15.39 -28.27 -11.05
N GLN A 367 -15.69 -27.81 -12.27
CA GLN A 367 -17.02 -27.92 -12.88
C GLN A 367 -17.39 -29.36 -13.27
N GLN A 368 -16.40 -30.22 -13.50
CA GLN A 368 -16.57 -31.66 -13.77
C GLN A 368 -16.68 -32.52 -12.51
N ALA A 369 -16.66 -31.92 -11.32
CA ALA A 369 -16.72 -32.60 -10.02
C ALA A 369 -18.09 -32.51 -9.36
#